data_AF-A0A561SIV4-F1
#
_entry.id   AF-A0A561SIV4-F1
#
_cell.length_a   1.000
_cell.length_b   1.000
_cell.length_c   1.000
_cell.angle_alpha   90.00
_cell.angle_beta   90.00
_cell.angle_gamma   90.00
#
_symmetry.space_group_name_H-M   'P 1'
#
loop_
_entity.id
_entity.type
_entity.pdbx_description
1 polymer ?
#
loop_
_entity_poly.entity_id
_entity_poly.type
_entity_poly.pdbx_seq_one_letter_code
_entity_poly.pdbx_strand_id
1 'polypeptide(L)' 'MQIEGKPRDRITEAGAVIAGWTRLWSQLLVVHVAGPDGRCRGCPSSLNVAPLSPCRLAELAGAAQAAYRAQSRERGARA' A
#
# COMPACT_ATOMS: atom_id res chain seq x y z
N MET A 1 -21.43 13.17 -22.66
CA MET A 1 -21.48 11.76 -22.21
C MET A 1 -20.43 11.60 -21.12
N GLN A 2 -20.84 11.62 -19.85
CA GLN A 2 -19.92 11.40 -18.74
C GLN A 2 -19.75 9.90 -18.58
N ILE A 3 -18.60 9.38 -18.97
CA ILE A 3 -18.18 8.03 -18.58
C ILE A 3 -17.98 8.09 -17.08
N GLU A 4 -18.94 7.51 -16.35
CA GLU A 4 -18.91 7.30 -14.91
C GLU A 4 -17.75 6.35 -14.59
N GLY A 5 -16.54 6.89 -14.61
CA GLY A 5 -15.32 6.18 -14.32
C GLY A 5 -15.38 5.76 -12.87
N LYS A 6 -15.52 4.45 -12.64
CA LYS A 6 -15.30 3.77 -11.35
C LYS A 6 -14.20 4.53 -10.60
N PRO A 7 -14.43 4.99 -9.35
CA PRO A 7 -13.42 5.78 -8.64
C PRO A 7 -12.13 4.99 -8.65
N ARG A 8 -11.13 5.52 -9.38
CA ARG A 8 -9.84 4.87 -9.55
C ARG A 8 -9.26 4.73 -8.15
N ASP A 9 -8.92 3.52 -7.77
CA ASP A 9 -8.36 3.26 -6.45
C ASP A 9 -6.98 3.91 -6.36
N ARG A 10 -6.96 5.16 -5.89
CA ARG A 10 -5.77 6.01 -5.82
C ARG A 10 -4.65 5.37 -5.00
N ILE A 11 -4.99 4.51 -4.03
CA ILE A 11 -4.00 3.80 -3.22
C ILE A 11 -3.32 2.71 -4.04
N THR A 12 -4.08 1.94 -4.81
CA THR A 12 -3.50 0.95 -5.73
C THR A 12 -2.65 1.61 -6.82
N GLU A 13 -3.11 2.73 -7.39
CA GLU A 13 -2.32 3.48 -8.39
C GLU A 13 -1.01 4.01 -7.81
N ALA A 14 -1.06 4.64 -6.63
CA ALA A 14 0.15 5.11 -5.95
C ALA A 14 1.08 3.93 -5.58
N GLY A 15 0.53 2.78 -5.24
CA GLY A 15 1.31 1.56 -4.95
C GLY A 15 2.09 1.10 -6.18
N ALA A 16 1.45 1.11 -7.36
CA ALA A 16 2.13 0.79 -8.61
C ALA A 16 3.29 1.74 -8.92
N VAL A 17 3.15 3.05 -8.63
CA VAL A 17 4.20 4.05 -8.82
C VAL A 17 5.44 3.75 -7.98
N ILE A 18 5.25 3.38 -6.71
CA ILE A 18 6.37 3.10 -5.79
C ILE A 18 6.86 1.65 -5.84
N ALA A 19 6.34 0.80 -6.73
CA ALA A 19 6.62 -0.64 -6.75
C ALA A 19 8.12 -0.96 -6.85
N GLY A 20 8.89 -0.14 -7.58
CA GLY A 20 10.34 -0.27 -7.71
C GLY A 20 11.13 0.09 -6.44
N TRP A 21 10.52 0.81 -5.49
CA TRP A 21 11.18 1.26 -4.26
C TRP A 21 11.03 0.21 -3.16
N THR A 22 11.62 -0.96 -3.37
CA THR A 22 11.47 -2.15 -2.51
C THR A 22 11.77 -1.90 -1.04
N ARG A 23 12.81 -1.13 -0.75
CA ARG A 23 13.16 -0.74 0.62
C ARG A 23 12.08 0.13 1.28
N LEU A 24 11.43 1.02 0.54
CA LEU A 24 10.39 1.89 1.11
C LEU A 24 9.16 1.08 1.50
N TRP A 25 8.55 0.37 0.55
CA TRP A 25 7.29 -0.33 0.84
C TRP A 25 7.48 -1.48 1.82
N SER A 26 8.64 -2.14 1.86
CA SER A 26 8.91 -3.17 2.87
C SER A 26 8.99 -2.59 4.29
N GLN A 27 9.62 -1.43 4.47
CA GLN A 27 9.65 -0.76 5.77
C GLN A 27 8.26 -0.28 6.20
N LEU A 28 7.45 0.23 5.27
CA LEU A 28 6.07 0.62 5.58
C LEU A 28 5.25 -0.57 6.10
N LEU A 29 5.38 -1.75 5.51
CA LEU A 29 4.67 -2.96 5.98
C LEU A 29 5.10 -3.40 7.38
N VAL A 30 6.36 -3.17 7.77
CA VAL A 30 6.86 -3.48 9.12
C VAL A 30 6.36 -2.48 10.15
N VAL A 31 6.34 -1.18 9.78
CA VAL A 31 5.99 -0.08 10.68
C VAL A 31 4.48 0.02 10.88
N HIS A 32 3.70 -0.18 9.83
CA HIS A 32 2.25 0.04 9.83
C HIS A 32 1.44 -1.23 10.15
N VAL A 33 1.76 -1.88 11.28
CA VAL A 33 1.06 -3.06 11.80
C VAL A 33 0.02 -2.73 12.87
N ALA A 34 -0.91 -3.64 13.11
CA ALA A 34 -1.91 -3.53 14.17
C ALA A 34 -1.29 -3.59 15.57
N GLY A 35 -1.74 -2.70 16.45
CA GLY A 35 -1.51 -2.72 17.90
C GLY A 35 -2.53 -3.59 18.64
N PRO A 36 -2.39 -3.70 19.98
CA PRO A 36 -3.30 -4.51 20.80
C PRO A 36 -4.78 -4.11 20.68
N ASP A 37 -5.04 -2.85 20.35
CA ASP A 37 -6.36 -2.25 20.12
C ASP A 37 -6.82 -2.31 18.65
N GLY A 38 -6.08 -3.00 17.79
CA GLY A 38 -6.33 -3.09 16.35
C GLY A 38 -5.91 -1.85 15.55
N ARG A 39 -5.35 -0.81 16.20
CA ARG A 39 -4.95 0.43 15.53
C ARG A 39 -3.53 0.34 14.98
N CYS A 40 -3.25 1.08 13.91
CA CYS A 40 -1.93 1.09 13.31
C CYS A 40 -0.90 1.76 14.24
N ARG A 41 0.20 1.04 14.57
CA ARG A 41 1.29 1.56 15.41
C ARG A 41 2.11 2.66 14.74
N GLY A 42 2.26 2.59 13.42
CA GLY A 42 3.03 3.54 12.62
C GLY A 42 2.33 4.88 12.36
N CYS A 43 1.07 5.03 12.79
CA CYS A 43 0.31 6.26 12.61
C CYS A 43 0.19 7.01 13.95
N PRO A 44 1.18 7.85 14.32
CA PRO A 44 1.07 8.72 15.47
C PRO A 44 0.09 9.84 15.13
N SER A 45 -1.13 9.77 15.65
CA SER A 45 -2.10 10.85 15.53
C SER A 45 -2.27 11.51 16.90
N SER A 46 -2.03 12.81 16.97
CA SER A 46 -2.23 13.62 18.19
C SER A 46 -3.65 14.14 18.36
N LEU A 47 -4.47 14.10 17.30
CA LEU A 47 -5.79 14.75 17.23
C LEU A 47 -6.94 13.79 16.90
N ASN A 48 -6.64 12.69 16.21
CA ASN A 48 -7.60 11.64 15.89
C ASN A 48 -7.14 10.30 16.48
N VAL A 49 -8.08 9.40 16.69
CA VAL A 49 -7.79 7.99 16.90
C VAL A 49 -6.92 7.48 15.73
N ALA A 50 -5.78 6.83 16.01
CA ALA A 50 -4.99 6.18 14.97
C ALA A 50 -5.89 5.22 14.15
N PRO A 51 -5.80 5.20 12.80
CA PRO A 51 -6.67 4.38 11.97
C PRO A 51 -6.54 2.89 12.33
N LEU A 52 -7.63 2.15 12.17
CA LEU A 52 -7.59 0.69 12.25
C LEU A 52 -6.67 0.13 11.17
N SER A 53 -6.00 -0.97 11.50
CA SER A 53 -5.19 -1.71 10.53
C SER A 53 -6.08 -2.55 9.61
N PRO A 54 -5.76 -2.68 8.30
CA PRO A 54 -4.65 -2.03 7.61
C PRO A 54 -4.91 -0.54 7.38
N CYS A 55 -3.94 0.32 7.71
CA CYS A 55 -4.04 1.73 7.39
C CYS A 55 -3.69 1.98 5.92
N ARG A 56 -4.01 3.18 5.41
CA ARG A 56 -3.78 3.57 4.01
C ARG A 56 -2.31 3.41 3.56
N LEU A 57 -1.34 3.60 4.46
CA LEU A 57 0.08 3.37 4.15
C LEU A 57 0.43 1.87 4.07
N ALA A 58 -0.20 1.03 4.89
CA ALA A 58 -0.08 -0.43 4.76
C ALA A 58 -0.75 -0.93 3.47
N GLU A 59 -1.93 -0.39 3.11
CA GLU A 59 -2.60 -0.71 1.84
C GLU A 59 -1.76 -0.30 0.63
N LEU A 60 -1.20 0.91 0.63
CA LEU A 60 -0.28 1.40 -0.40
C LEU A 60 0.92 0.48 -0.56
N ALA A 61 1.55 0.10 0.54
CA ALA A 61 2.72 -0.75 0.53
C ALA A 61 2.39 -2.19 0.07
N GLY A 62 1.21 -2.71 0.43
CA GLY A 62 0.70 -3.98 -0.07
C GLY A 62 0.46 -3.96 -1.59
N ALA A 63 -0.13 -2.87 -2.11
CA ALA A 63 -0.31 -2.68 -3.54
C ALA A 63 1.03 -2.60 -4.28
N ALA A 64 2.02 -1.90 -3.72
CA ALA A 64 3.38 -1.84 -4.27
C ALA A 64 4.06 -3.21 -4.33
N GLN A 65 3.93 -4.02 -3.26
CA GLN A 65 4.45 -5.38 -3.22
C GLN A 65 3.78 -6.28 -4.27
N ALA A 66 2.45 -6.18 -4.43
CA ALA A 66 1.70 -6.93 -5.43
C ALA A 66 2.13 -6.56 -6.86
N ALA A 67 2.23 -5.26 -7.14
CA ALA A 67 2.69 -4.75 -8.43
C ALA A 67 4.13 -5.19 -8.74
N TYR A 68 5.05 -5.13 -7.76
CA TYR A 68 6.44 -5.58 -7.93
C TYR A 68 6.51 -7.09 -8.27
N ARG A 69 5.70 -7.92 -7.59
CA ARG A 69 5.62 -9.36 -7.87
C ARG A 69 5.08 -9.64 -9.27
N ALA A 70 4.03 -8.92 -9.70
CA ALA A 70 3.48 -9.06 -11.04
C ALA A 70 4.54 -8.75 -12.11
N GLN A 71 5.21 -7.61 -12.02
CA GLN A 71 6.26 -7.21 -12.97
C GLN A 71 7.45 -8.19 -13.00
N SER A 72 7.80 -8.78 -11.85
CA SER A 72 8.90 -9.75 -11.76
C SER A 72 8.56 -11.06 -12.46
N ARG A 73 7.31 -11.53 -12.35
CA ARG A 73 6.81 -12.71 -13.08
C ARG A 73 6.80 -12.47 -14.58
N GLU A 74 6.34 -11.30 -15.02
CA GLU A 74 6.33 -10.93 -16.44
C GLU A 74 7.74 -10.85 -17.02
N ARG A 75 8.72 -10.32 -16.27
CA ARG A 75 10.13 -10.33 -16.68
C ARG A 75 10.68 -11.75 -16.78
N GLY A 76 10.40 -12.61 -15.80
CA GLY A 76 10.84 -14.01 -15.82
C GLY A 76 10.20 -14.85 -16.92
N ALA A 77 8.97 -14.56 -17.32
CA ALA A 77 8.30 -15.25 -18.43
C ALA A 77 8.78 -14.82 -19.83
N ARG A 78 9.56 -13.73 -19.92
CA ARG A 78 10.09 -13.19 -21.18
C ARG A 78 11.59 -13.49 -21.40
N ALA A 79 12.25 -14.08 -20.40
CA ALA A 79 13.65 -14.49 -20.43
C ALA A 79 13.77 -15.97 -20.80
#